data_AF-A0A949B6B1-F1
#
_entry.id   AF-A0A949B6B1-F1
#
_cell.length_a   1.000
_cell.length_b   1.000
_cell.length_c   1.000
_cell.angle_alpha   90.00
_cell.angle_beta   90.00
_cell.angle_gamma   90.00
#
_symmetry.space_group_name_H-M   'P 1'
#
loop_
_entity.id
_entity.type
_entity.pdbx_description
1 polymer ?
#
loop_
_entity_poly.entity_id
_entity_poly.type
_entity_poly.pdbx_seq_one_letter_code
_entity_poly.pdbx_strand_id
1 'polypeptide(L)'
;MKKISNFKWEVAKNTDLGMRVPGIIYADKELLELAQEEKTLDQVINVATLPGVINASFAMPDIHYGYGFPIGGVAAMDLEEGVISPGGVGFDISCGVRVLRTNLHAEDVVKKLEEIMHNLFANIPKGIGSKGRIRLSKADMDKVFTQGINWAIKNGYGWEEDKYFTEENGCMDGANPDYVSKEALGRGKDQVGSLGSGNHFIEIQRVSEIYDPAAACAMGLELNQAVIMIHSGSRGLGHQICGDYLKVMQRSNFSSRIDLPDRQLACAPLNSPEGKRYYGAMVCAVNYAMVNRHCLAHWVRRSWEAVFGKSDRKLDLGLIYDVSHNIAKIESHDIGGLV
;
A
#
# COMPACT_ATOMS: atom_id res chain seq x y z
N MET A 1 -19.47 -23.82 1.52
CA MET A 1 -19.51 -22.46 0.93
C MET A 1 -20.87 -22.26 0.25
N LYS A 2 -21.46 -21.08 0.40
CA LYS A 2 -22.80 -20.73 -0.09
C LYS A 2 -22.69 -19.58 -1.10
N LYS A 3 -23.32 -19.71 -2.27
CA LYS A 3 -23.42 -18.62 -3.25
C LYS A 3 -24.44 -17.59 -2.75
N ILE A 4 -24.05 -16.32 -2.65
CA ILE A 4 -24.93 -15.20 -2.26
C ILE A 4 -25.39 -14.44 -3.51
N SER A 5 -24.48 -14.19 -4.45
CA SER A 5 -24.78 -13.61 -5.76
C SER A 5 -23.83 -14.18 -6.82
N ASN A 6 -23.90 -13.69 -8.07
CA ASN A 6 -22.97 -14.11 -9.13
C ASN A 6 -21.50 -13.78 -8.84
N PHE A 7 -21.25 -12.80 -7.97
CA PHE A 7 -19.90 -12.32 -7.64
C PHE A 7 -19.63 -12.32 -6.14
N LYS A 8 -20.44 -13.03 -5.34
CA LYS A 8 -20.33 -13.02 -3.87
C LYS A 8 -20.63 -14.40 -3.29
N TRP A 9 -19.72 -14.88 -2.46
CA TRP A 9 -19.75 -16.20 -1.84
C TRP A 9 -19.50 -16.07 -0.33
N GLU A 10 -20.10 -16.96 0.43
CA GLU A 10 -19.97 -17.00 1.88
C GLU A 10 -19.40 -18.35 2.33
N VAL A 11 -18.33 -18.28 3.12
CA VAL A 11 -17.86 -19.39 3.95
C VAL A 11 -18.56 -19.24 5.29
N ALA A 12 -19.57 -20.06 5.54
CA ALA A 12 -20.36 -20.00 6.76
C ALA A 12 -19.45 -20.14 7.99
N LYS A 13 -19.74 -19.35 9.04
CA LYS A 13 -19.02 -19.43 10.32
C LYS A 13 -19.04 -20.87 10.84
N ASN A 14 -17.85 -21.42 11.05
CA ASN A 14 -17.67 -22.74 11.66
C ASN A 14 -16.87 -22.62 12.96
N THR A 15 -17.54 -22.82 14.09
CA THR A 15 -16.93 -22.72 15.43
C THR A 15 -15.95 -23.85 15.72
N ASP A 16 -16.08 -25.01 15.04
CA ASP A 16 -15.15 -26.13 15.21
C ASP A 16 -13.77 -25.81 14.60
N LEU A 17 -13.74 -24.87 13.65
CA LEU A 17 -12.51 -24.29 13.08
C LEU A 17 -12.06 -23.02 13.83
N GLY A 18 -12.70 -22.68 14.95
CA GLY A 18 -12.41 -21.47 15.72
C GLY A 18 -12.90 -20.17 15.08
N MET A 19 -13.70 -20.23 14.00
CA MET A 19 -14.19 -19.01 13.34
C MET A 19 -15.12 -18.22 14.26
N ARG A 20 -14.87 -16.92 14.36
CA ARG A 20 -15.67 -15.96 15.13
C ARG A 20 -16.72 -15.28 14.26
N VAL A 21 -16.40 -15.10 12.98
CA VAL A 21 -17.24 -14.50 11.93
C VAL A 21 -17.25 -15.38 10.67
N PRO A 22 -18.18 -15.22 9.72
CA PRO A 22 -18.08 -15.86 8.41
C PRO A 22 -16.93 -15.30 7.56
N GLY A 23 -16.60 -16.00 6.48
CA GLY A 23 -15.79 -15.47 5.38
C GLY A 23 -16.67 -14.99 4.22
N ILE A 24 -16.31 -13.88 3.58
CA ILE A 24 -17.01 -13.34 2.40
C ILE A 24 -16.00 -13.17 1.27
N ILE A 25 -16.25 -13.82 0.14
CA ILE A 25 -15.36 -13.81 -1.02
C ILE A 25 -16.10 -13.16 -2.18
N TYR A 26 -15.52 -12.12 -2.76
CA TYR A 26 -15.99 -11.50 -3.99
C TYR A 26 -15.22 -12.11 -5.16
N ALA A 27 -15.88 -12.88 -6.01
CA ALA A 27 -15.27 -13.55 -7.16
C ALA A 27 -16.38 -14.05 -8.08
N ASP A 28 -16.12 -14.10 -9.38
CA ASP A 28 -16.93 -14.95 -10.25
C ASP A 28 -16.62 -16.44 -10.00
N LYS A 29 -17.16 -17.33 -10.84
CA LYS A 29 -16.95 -18.76 -10.67
C LYS A 29 -15.51 -19.18 -10.96
N GLU A 30 -14.87 -18.61 -11.98
CA GLU A 30 -13.53 -19.00 -12.43
C GLU A 30 -12.47 -18.57 -11.41
N LEU A 31 -12.57 -17.32 -10.93
CA LEU A 31 -11.69 -16.80 -9.89
C LEU A 31 -11.84 -17.56 -8.56
N LEU A 32 -13.06 -17.99 -8.22
CA LEU A 32 -13.28 -18.80 -7.02
C LEU A 32 -12.62 -20.18 -7.13
N GLU A 33 -12.73 -20.83 -8.29
CA GLU A 33 -12.10 -22.13 -8.53
C GLU A 33 -10.57 -22.03 -8.42
N LEU A 34 -9.97 -20.97 -8.99
CA LEU A 34 -8.54 -20.70 -8.83
C LEU A 34 -8.14 -20.52 -7.35
N ALA A 35 -8.88 -19.71 -6.60
CA ALA A 35 -8.62 -19.49 -5.18
C ALA A 35 -8.75 -20.77 -4.33
N GLN A 36 -9.58 -21.73 -4.75
CA GLN A 36 -9.71 -23.04 -4.12
C GLN A 36 -8.49 -23.93 -4.39
N GLU A 37 -8.02 -23.97 -5.63
CA GLU A 37 -6.86 -24.76 -6.04
C GLU A 37 -5.58 -24.33 -5.31
N GLU A 38 -5.41 -23.02 -5.09
CA GLU A 38 -4.28 -22.45 -4.35
C GLU A 38 -4.40 -22.58 -2.83
N LYS A 39 -5.50 -23.15 -2.31
CA LYS A 39 -5.83 -23.20 -0.87
C LYS A 39 -5.90 -21.83 -0.20
N THR A 40 -6.12 -20.77 -0.98
CA THR A 40 -6.21 -19.40 -0.48
C THR A 40 -7.44 -19.20 0.42
N LEU A 41 -8.50 -20.00 0.20
CA LEU A 41 -9.70 -19.96 1.05
C LEU A 41 -9.43 -20.35 2.51
N ASP A 42 -8.41 -21.19 2.76
CA ASP A 42 -8.03 -21.55 4.12
C ASP A 42 -7.53 -20.32 4.88
N GLN A 43 -6.87 -19.38 4.20
CA GLN A 43 -6.41 -18.13 4.82
C GLN A 43 -7.60 -17.22 5.17
N VAL A 44 -8.66 -17.19 4.36
CA VAL A 44 -9.91 -16.47 4.69
C VAL A 44 -10.53 -17.03 5.96
N ILE A 45 -10.59 -18.37 6.08
CA ILE A 45 -11.06 -19.07 7.28
C ILE A 45 -10.19 -18.74 8.49
N ASN A 46 -8.87 -18.82 8.34
CA ASN A 46 -7.92 -18.57 9.42
C ASN A 46 -8.03 -17.14 9.94
N VAL A 47 -8.15 -16.14 9.07
CA VAL A 47 -8.35 -14.73 9.48
C VAL A 47 -9.65 -14.55 10.26
N ALA A 48 -10.70 -15.29 9.90
CA ALA A 48 -11.99 -15.23 10.61
C ALA A 48 -11.93 -15.80 12.05
N THR A 49 -10.82 -16.41 12.47
CA THR A 49 -10.59 -16.88 13.85
C THR A 49 -10.02 -15.81 14.79
N LEU A 50 -9.52 -14.70 14.24
CA LEU A 50 -8.76 -13.71 14.99
C LEU A 50 -9.62 -12.96 16.04
N PRO A 51 -9.12 -12.75 17.27
CA PRO A 51 -9.86 -12.02 18.29
C PRO A 51 -10.24 -10.60 17.84
N GLY A 52 -11.48 -10.22 18.13
CA GLY A 52 -12.04 -8.91 17.78
C GLY A 52 -12.32 -8.68 16.29
N VAL A 53 -12.21 -9.69 15.41
CA VAL A 53 -12.62 -9.55 14.01
C VAL A 53 -14.12 -9.23 13.89
N ILE A 54 -14.46 -8.26 13.06
CA ILE A 54 -15.81 -7.69 12.93
C ILE A 54 -16.45 -8.16 11.61
N ASN A 55 -17.74 -8.52 11.67
CA ASN A 55 -18.63 -8.87 10.55
C ASN A 55 -18.20 -10.08 9.71
N ALA A 56 -17.06 -10.01 9.02
CA ALA A 56 -16.51 -11.09 8.22
C ALA A 56 -15.00 -10.91 7.95
N SER A 57 -14.36 -12.02 7.59
CA SER A 57 -13.08 -12.00 6.87
C SER A 57 -13.38 -11.86 5.38
N PHE A 58 -12.96 -10.76 4.76
CA PHE A 58 -13.27 -10.47 3.35
C PHE A 58 -12.10 -10.82 2.44
N ALA A 59 -12.42 -11.26 1.23
CA ALA A 59 -11.48 -11.45 0.14
C ALA A 59 -12.01 -10.82 -1.15
N MET A 60 -11.14 -10.08 -1.82
CA MET A 60 -11.39 -9.40 -3.08
C MET A 60 -11.22 -10.35 -4.28
N PRO A 61 -11.65 -9.96 -5.50
CA PRO A 61 -11.58 -10.84 -6.68
C PRO A 61 -10.18 -11.29 -7.10
N ASP A 62 -9.15 -10.55 -6.71
CA ASP A 62 -7.74 -10.84 -6.96
C ASP A 62 -7.08 -11.66 -5.83
N ILE A 63 -7.89 -12.34 -5.00
CA ILE A 63 -7.42 -13.14 -3.87
C ILE A 63 -6.44 -14.24 -4.32
N HIS A 64 -5.28 -14.29 -3.67
CA HIS A 64 -4.28 -15.35 -3.85
C HIS A 64 -3.44 -15.56 -2.59
N TYR A 65 -2.69 -16.65 -2.55
CA TYR A 65 -1.99 -17.09 -1.36
C TYR A 65 -1.01 -16.03 -0.82
N GLY A 66 -1.19 -15.62 0.44
CA GLY A 66 -0.37 -14.63 1.14
C GLY A 66 0.38 -15.19 2.35
N TYR A 67 0.83 -14.32 3.25
CA TYR A 67 1.50 -14.72 4.50
C TYR A 67 0.54 -14.56 5.69
N GLY A 68 -0.08 -15.67 6.10
CA GLY A 68 -1.12 -15.71 7.12
C GLY A 68 -2.47 -15.20 6.60
N PHE A 69 -2.53 -13.94 6.17
CA PHE A 69 -3.67 -13.39 5.44
C PHE A 69 -3.51 -13.65 3.94
N PRO A 70 -4.62 -13.82 3.20
CA PRO A 70 -4.54 -13.84 1.75
C PRO A 70 -4.22 -12.43 1.22
N ILE A 71 -3.49 -12.34 0.11
CA ILE A 71 -3.42 -11.09 -0.66
C ILE A 71 -4.82 -10.82 -1.23
N GLY A 72 -5.25 -9.57 -1.28
CA GLY A 72 -6.65 -9.21 -1.54
C GLY A 72 -7.57 -9.42 -0.34
N GLY A 73 -7.02 -9.72 0.85
CA GLY A 73 -7.78 -9.84 2.09
C GLY A 73 -8.10 -8.49 2.74
N VAL A 74 -9.27 -8.38 3.36
CA VAL A 74 -9.66 -7.25 4.23
C VAL A 74 -10.29 -7.80 5.50
N ALA A 75 -9.84 -7.32 6.66
CA ALA A 75 -10.45 -7.64 7.94
C ALA A 75 -10.46 -6.40 8.83
N ALA A 76 -11.64 -6.06 9.34
CA ALA A 76 -11.79 -5.04 10.37
C ALA A 76 -11.67 -5.70 11.75
N MET A 77 -10.94 -5.04 12.65
CA MET A 77 -10.72 -5.50 14.02
C MET A 77 -11.23 -4.42 14.96
N ASP A 78 -11.91 -4.83 16.02
CA ASP A 78 -12.32 -3.95 17.10
C ASP A 78 -11.10 -3.23 17.72
N LEU A 79 -11.24 -1.94 18.01
CA LEU A 79 -10.10 -1.14 18.46
C LEU A 79 -9.65 -1.49 19.89
N GLU A 80 -10.59 -1.94 20.74
CA GLU A 80 -10.33 -2.25 22.14
C GLU A 80 -9.94 -3.72 22.32
N GLU A 81 -10.72 -4.62 21.72
CA GLU A 81 -10.64 -6.08 21.90
C GLU A 81 -9.93 -6.81 20.75
N GLY A 82 -9.65 -6.10 19.65
CA GLY A 82 -9.05 -6.66 18.46
C GLY A 82 -7.52 -6.69 18.45
N VAL A 83 -7.00 -7.34 17.41
CA VAL A 83 -5.57 -7.56 17.20
C VAL A 83 -5.06 -6.82 15.97
N ILE A 84 -3.76 -6.52 15.98
CA ILE A 84 -3.02 -6.07 14.79
C ILE A 84 -2.04 -7.17 14.39
N SER A 85 -1.98 -7.49 13.10
CA SER A 85 -1.09 -8.52 12.54
C SER A 85 -0.25 -7.95 11.39
N PRO A 86 1.09 -8.05 11.46
CA PRO A 86 1.94 -7.66 10.33
C PRO A 86 1.68 -8.47 9.06
N GLY A 87 1.28 -9.74 9.20
CA GLY A 87 0.90 -10.59 8.07
C GLY A 87 -0.35 -10.07 7.34
N GLY A 88 -1.28 -9.44 8.07
CA GLY A 88 -2.47 -8.81 7.49
C GLY A 88 -2.23 -7.47 6.81
N VAL A 89 -1.11 -6.80 7.09
CA VAL A 89 -0.68 -5.59 6.38
C VAL A 89 0.20 -5.95 5.18
N GLY A 90 1.04 -6.98 5.33
CA GLY A 90 2.01 -7.39 4.31
C GLY A 90 3.42 -6.83 4.54
N PHE A 91 4.39 -7.41 3.83
CA PHE A 91 5.81 -7.06 3.99
C PHE A 91 6.14 -5.69 3.39
N ASP A 92 5.66 -5.38 2.19
CA ASP A 92 5.85 -4.05 1.60
C ASP A 92 4.75 -3.11 2.10
N ILE A 93 4.93 -2.61 3.32
CA ILE A 93 3.99 -1.70 3.99
C ILE A 93 3.81 -0.45 3.13
N SER A 94 2.55 -0.08 2.91
CA SER A 94 2.11 0.97 1.98
C SER A 94 2.76 0.84 0.60
N CYS A 95 2.94 -0.38 0.10
CA CYS A 95 2.92 -0.56 -1.36
C CYS A 95 1.62 0.09 -1.89
N GLY A 96 1.72 0.79 -3.01
CA GLY A 96 0.63 1.61 -3.49
C GLY A 96 0.90 2.22 -4.84
N VAL A 97 -0.13 2.88 -5.36
CA VAL A 97 -0.15 3.40 -6.72
C VAL A 97 -0.39 4.90 -6.67
N ARG A 98 0.39 5.63 -7.46
CA ARG A 98 0.25 7.06 -7.70
C ARG A 98 0.06 7.31 -9.19
N VAL A 99 -0.95 8.08 -9.58
CA VAL A 99 -1.22 8.37 -11.00
C VAL A 99 -1.09 9.87 -11.29
N LEU A 100 -0.23 10.22 -12.24
CA LEU A 100 -0.11 11.57 -12.79
C LEU A 100 -0.87 11.66 -14.12
N ARG A 101 -1.64 12.72 -14.32
CA ARG A 101 -2.23 13.06 -15.62
C ARG A 101 -1.25 13.89 -16.47
N THR A 102 -1.58 14.10 -17.73
CA THR A 102 -0.86 15.02 -18.63
C THR A 102 -1.87 15.74 -19.53
N ASN A 103 -1.52 16.87 -20.12
CA ASN A 103 -2.31 17.44 -21.22
C ASN A 103 -1.84 16.95 -22.61
N LEU A 104 -1.14 15.81 -22.66
CA LEU A 104 -0.63 15.22 -23.89
C LEU A 104 -1.51 14.05 -24.32
N HIS A 105 -1.69 13.90 -25.63
CA HIS A 105 -2.22 12.67 -26.19
C HIS A 105 -1.14 11.59 -26.26
N ALA A 106 -1.53 10.33 -26.11
CA ALA A 106 -0.63 9.18 -26.17
C ALA A 106 0.19 9.14 -27.47
N GLU A 107 -0.39 9.57 -28.60
CA GLU A 107 0.31 9.64 -29.88
C GLU A 107 1.52 10.59 -29.87
N ASP A 108 1.45 11.70 -29.12
CA ASP A 108 2.57 12.64 -28.99
C ASP A 108 3.65 12.10 -28.07
N VAL A 109 3.26 11.31 -27.07
CA VAL A 109 4.19 10.63 -26.16
C VAL A 109 4.93 9.50 -26.88
N VAL A 110 4.23 8.72 -27.71
CA VAL A 110 4.83 7.62 -28.50
C VAL A 110 5.96 8.12 -29.40
N LYS A 111 5.81 9.30 -30.04
CA LYS A 111 6.84 9.92 -30.89
C LYS A 111 8.15 10.20 -30.14
N LYS A 112 8.11 10.30 -28.81
CA LYS A 112 9.27 10.62 -27.95
C LYS A 112 9.58 9.51 -26.94
N LEU A 113 8.96 8.33 -27.07
CA LEU A 113 9.00 7.30 -26.03
C LEU A 113 10.42 6.87 -25.69
N GLU A 114 11.30 6.68 -26.68
CA GLU A 114 12.69 6.29 -26.45
C GLU A 114 13.44 7.32 -25.58
N GLU A 115 13.26 8.61 -25.87
CA GLU A 115 13.87 9.72 -25.12
C GLU A 115 13.33 9.80 -23.68
N ILE A 116 12.02 9.58 -23.51
CA ILE A 116 11.36 9.53 -22.20
C ILE A 116 11.92 8.37 -21.38
N MET A 117 11.98 7.17 -21.96
CA MET A 117 12.51 6.00 -21.29
C MET A 117 13.98 6.20 -20.91
N HIS A 118 14.81 6.78 -21.80
CA HIS A 118 16.19 7.10 -21.48
C HIS A 118 16.30 8.03 -20.26
N ASN A 119 15.53 9.13 -20.24
CA ASN A 119 15.54 10.10 -19.14
C ASN A 119 15.01 9.49 -17.83
N LEU A 120 13.94 8.70 -17.88
CA LEU A 120 13.42 7.95 -16.73
C LEU A 120 14.47 7.01 -16.14
N PHE A 121 15.13 6.21 -16.97
CA PHE A 121 16.17 5.28 -16.53
C PHE A 121 17.38 6.01 -15.91
N ALA A 122 17.76 7.16 -16.46
CA ALA A 122 18.85 7.96 -15.92
C ALA A 122 18.49 8.62 -14.58
N ASN A 123 17.24 9.08 -14.42
CA ASN A 123 16.82 9.86 -13.26
C ASN A 123 16.31 9.01 -12.09
N ILE A 124 15.81 7.80 -12.35
CA ILE A 124 15.11 6.96 -11.36
C ILE A 124 15.92 5.71 -11.06
N PRO A 125 16.55 5.62 -9.87
CA PRO A 125 17.22 4.41 -9.42
C PRO A 125 16.26 3.22 -9.35
N LYS A 126 16.68 2.08 -9.90
CA LYS A 126 15.91 0.83 -9.92
C LYS A 126 16.76 -0.40 -9.60
N GLY A 127 16.12 -1.46 -9.12
CA GLY A 127 16.76 -2.74 -8.80
C GLY A 127 17.11 -2.93 -7.32
N ILE A 128 17.38 -4.20 -6.95
CA ILE A 128 17.76 -4.60 -5.59
C ILE A 128 19.09 -3.94 -5.22
N GLY A 129 19.13 -3.24 -4.07
CA GLY A 129 20.34 -2.58 -3.59
C GLY A 129 20.69 -1.28 -4.32
N SER A 130 19.87 -0.83 -5.28
CA SER A 130 20.04 0.50 -5.88
C SER A 130 19.86 1.59 -4.82
N LYS A 131 20.78 2.57 -4.84
CA LYS A 131 20.72 3.70 -3.93
C LYS A 131 19.96 4.85 -4.58
N GLY A 132 18.99 5.40 -3.84
CA GLY A 132 18.30 6.63 -4.16
C GLY A 132 19.27 7.79 -4.34
N ARG A 133 18.86 8.78 -5.14
CA ARG A 133 19.61 10.04 -5.27
C ARG A 133 19.53 10.88 -4.00
N ILE A 134 18.53 10.62 -3.17
CA ILE A 134 18.28 11.27 -1.88
C ILE A 134 19.01 10.47 -0.82
N ARG A 135 19.94 11.11 -0.10
CA ARG A 135 20.65 10.52 1.03
C ARG A 135 20.11 11.13 2.31
N LEU A 136 19.55 10.29 3.18
CA LEU A 136 18.96 10.73 4.43
C LEU A 136 19.91 10.44 5.60
N SER A 137 20.13 11.44 6.45
CA SER A 137 20.66 11.20 7.78
C SER A 137 19.59 10.53 8.66
N LYS A 138 19.96 10.05 9.85
CA LYS A 138 18.97 9.55 10.82
C LYS A 138 17.93 10.64 11.15
N ALA A 139 18.39 11.87 11.38
CA ALA A 139 17.49 12.97 11.70
C ALA A 139 16.53 13.30 10.54
N ASP A 140 16.95 13.10 9.29
CA ASP A 140 16.06 13.27 8.14
C ASP A 140 15.05 12.13 8.03
N MET A 141 15.45 10.89 8.33
CA MET A 141 14.52 9.75 8.40
C MET A 141 13.43 10.01 9.45
N ASP A 142 13.79 10.50 10.64
CA ASP A 142 12.82 10.80 11.70
C ASP A 142 11.81 11.87 11.23
N LYS A 143 12.26 12.87 10.45
CA LYS A 143 11.37 13.87 9.83
C LYS A 143 10.52 13.28 8.71
N VAL A 144 11.06 12.40 7.88
CA VAL A 144 10.29 11.69 6.84
C VAL A 144 9.15 10.89 7.47
N PHE A 145 9.43 10.18 8.57
CA PHE A 145 8.42 9.39 9.27
C PHE A 145 7.34 10.25 9.90
N THR A 146 7.69 11.42 10.44
CA THR A 146 6.75 12.25 11.23
C THR A 146 6.08 13.36 10.43
N GLN A 147 6.61 13.74 9.27
CA GLN A 147 6.06 14.81 8.44
C GLN A 147 5.56 14.31 7.08
N GLY A 148 5.84 13.06 6.71
CA GLY A 148 5.43 12.47 5.44
C GLY A 148 5.85 13.35 4.26
N ILE A 149 4.96 13.51 3.28
CA ILE A 149 5.26 14.28 2.06
C ILE A 149 5.53 15.76 2.30
N ASN A 150 5.11 16.34 3.44
CA ASN A 150 5.45 17.72 3.77
C ASN A 150 6.96 17.90 3.93
N TRP A 151 7.68 16.87 4.39
CA TRP A 151 9.15 16.89 4.37
C TRP A 151 9.67 16.98 2.94
N ALA A 152 9.12 16.18 2.02
CA ALA A 152 9.56 16.14 0.63
C ALA A 152 9.34 17.49 -0.07
N ILE A 153 8.16 18.09 0.11
CA ILE A 153 7.81 19.40 -0.44
C ILE A 153 8.75 20.50 0.06
N LYS A 154 9.00 20.56 1.37
CA LYS A 154 9.96 21.51 1.97
C LYS A 154 11.38 21.36 1.46
N ASN A 155 11.75 20.17 0.97
CA ASN A 155 13.05 19.87 0.39
C ASN A 155 13.05 19.99 -1.16
N GLY A 156 12.01 20.56 -1.76
CA GLY A 156 11.94 20.86 -3.19
C GLY A 156 11.46 19.71 -4.07
N TYR A 157 10.87 18.66 -3.48
CA TYR A 157 10.31 17.54 -4.22
C TYR A 157 8.80 17.68 -4.38
N GLY A 158 8.33 17.62 -5.63
CA GLY A 158 6.91 17.70 -5.99
C GLY A 158 6.28 19.08 -5.78
N TRP A 159 4.95 19.12 -5.74
CA TRP A 159 4.17 20.35 -5.59
C TRP A 159 3.43 20.36 -4.25
N GLU A 160 3.07 21.55 -3.75
CA GLU A 160 2.38 21.71 -2.46
C GLU A 160 1.00 21.05 -2.47
N GLU A 161 0.27 21.16 -3.58
CA GLU A 161 -1.08 20.61 -3.70
C GLU A 161 -1.14 19.09 -3.83
N ASP A 162 -0.04 18.42 -4.18
CA ASP A 162 0.01 16.95 -4.31
C ASP A 162 -0.43 16.27 -3.00
N LYS A 163 -0.28 16.96 -1.86
CA LYS A 163 -0.71 16.42 -0.58
C LYS A 163 -2.20 16.19 -0.47
N TYR A 164 -3.02 17.06 -1.07
CA TYR A 164 -4.47 16.94 -1.00
C TYR A 164 -5.02 15.81 -1.88
N PHE A 165 -4.19 15.26 -2.77
CA PHE A 165 -4.50 14.12 -3.63
C PHE A 165 -3.70 12.87 -3.25
N THR A 166 -3.11 12.86 -2.05
CA THR A 166 -2.47 11.68 -1.48
C THR A 166 -3.29 11.21 -0.28
N GLU A 167 -3.54 9.90 -0.18
CA GLU A 167 -4.16 9.29 1.00
C GLU A 167 -3.53 9.80 2.31
N GLU A 168 -4.33 10.02 3.36
CA GLU A 168 -3.88 10.63 4.63
C GLU A 168 -3.26 12.03 4.47
N ASN A 169 -3.61 12.76 3.40
CA ASN A 169 -2.91 13.98 2.98
C ASN A 169 -1.37 13.79 2.91
N GLY A 170 -0.93 12.56 2.62
CA GLY A 170 0.44 12.11 2.56
C GLY A 170 1.21 12.07 3.89
N CYS A 171 0.52 12.07 5.02
CA CYS A 171 1.11 11.84 6.33
C CYS A 171 0.09 11.24 7.30
N MET A 172 0.21 9.95 7.57
CA MET A 172 -0.58 9.25 8.58
C MET A 172 -0.05 9.56 9.99
N ASP A 173 -0.95 9.85 10.91
CA ASP A 173 -0.62 10.14 12.31
C ASP A 173 -0.28 8.87 13.11
N GLY A 174 0.50 9.05 14.19
CA GLY A 174 0.89 7.95 15.08
C GLY A 174 2.28 7.34 14.82
N ALA A 175 3.05 7.91 13.87
CA ALA A 175 4.42 7.51 13.61
C ALA A 175 5.30 7.65 14.87
N ASN A 176 6.08 6.62 15.18
CA ASN A 176 7.10 6.69 16.22
C ASN A 176 8.44 6.13 15.73
N PRO A 177 9.42 7.01 15.42
CA PRO A 177 10.74 6.61 14.94
C PRO A 177 11.51 5.69 15.89
N ASP A 178 11.30 5.79 17.21
CA ASP A 178 11.99 4.95 18.20
C ASP A 178 11.57 3.49 18.12
N TYR A 179 10.45 3.19 17.46
CA TYR A 179 9.94 1.84 17.25
C TYR A 179 10.48 1.19 15.96
N VAL A 180 11.27 1.92 15.17
CA VAL A 180 11.92 1.40 13.96
C VAL A 180 13.32 0.90 14.29
N SER A 181 13.63 -0.35 13.89
CA SER A 181 14.93 -0.96 14.18
C SER A 181 16.08 -0.27 13.42
N LYS A 182 17.29 -0.36 13.97
CA LYS A 182 18.51 0.12 13.29
C LYS A 182 18.71 -0.56 11.93
N GLU A 183 18.30 -1.82 11.81
CA GLU A 183 18.39 -2.58 10.57
C GLU A 183 17.41 -2.03 9.52
N ALA A 184 16.16 -1.75 9.91
CA ALA A 184 15.18 -1.13 9.02
C ALA A 184 15.61 0.26 8.55
N LEU A 185 16.14 1.09 9.47
CA LEU A 185 16.75 2.37 9.13
C LEU A 185 17.92 2.22 8.15
N GLY A 186 18.80 1.25 8.39
CA GLY A 186 19.96 0.96 7.54
C GLY A 186 19.55 0.56 6.12
N ARG A 187 18.47 -0.19 5.97
CA ARG A 187 17.91 -0.59 4.68
C ARG A 187 17.18 0.55 3.97
N GLY A 188 16.48 1.41 4.70
CA GLY A 188 15.67 2.50 4.13
C GLY A 188 16.43 3.77 3.76
N LYS A 189 17.44 4.17 4.54
CA LYS A 189 18.09 5.51 4.40
C LYS A 189 18.65 5.83 3.02
N ASP A 190 19.06 4.82 2.27
CA ASP A 190 19.67 4.94 0.95
C ASP A 190 18.65 4.61 -0.17
N GLN A 191 17.35 4.43 0.12
CA GLN A 191 16.36 3.92 -0.85
C GLN A 191 15.21 4.90 -1.18
N VAL A 192 15.14 6.07 -0.54
CA VAL A 192 14.11 7.07 -0.85
C VAL A 192 14.27 7.61 -2.27
N GLY A 193 13.16 7.71 -3.00
CA GLY A 193 13.13 8.09 -4.40
C GLY A 193 13.66 6.99 -5.32
N SER A 194 13.51 5.73 -4.94
CA SER A 194 13.85 4.57 -5.78
C SER A 194 12.63 3.71 -6.05
N LEU A 195 12.60 3.11 -7.24
CA LEU A 195 11.45 2.32 -7.69
C LEU A 195 11.40 0.95 -7.00
N GLY A 196 12.52 0.23 -7.10
CA GLY A 196 12.66 -1.11 -6.57
C GLY A 196 12.66 -2.23 -7.57
N SER A 197 12.07 -3.35 -7.15
CA SER A 197 12.02 -4.64 -7.84
C SER A 197 10.68 -5.33 -7.54
N GLY A 198 10.45 -6.50 -8.13
CA GLY A 198 9.17 -7.19 -8.01
C GLY A 198 8.14 -6.59 -8.96
N ASN A 199 6.91 -6.38 -8.48
CA ASN A 199 5.83 -5.76 -9.24
C ASN A 199 5.89 -4.22 -9.30
N HIS A 200 7.00 -3.59 -8.88
CA HIS A 200 7.14 -2.14 -8.91
C HIS A 200 7.53 -1.62 -10.30
N PHE A 201 6.79 -0.64 -10.80
CA PHE A 201 7.00 -0.06 -12.13
C PHE A 201 6.65 1.42 -12.18
N ILE A 202 7.15 2.08 -13.23
CA ILE A 202 6.61 3.34 -13.72
C ILE A 202 6.16 3.06 -15.14
N GLU A 203 4.87 3.22 -15.40
CA GLU A 203 4.25 2.90 -16.67
C GLU A 203 3.59 4.13 -17.27
N ILE A 204 3.78 4.30 -18.58
CA ILE A 204 3.12 5.34 -19.37
C ILE A 204 1.93 4.68 -20.06
N GLN A 205 0.73 5.15 -19.76
CA GLN A 205 -0.52 4.53 -20.17
C GLN A 205 -1.33 5.48 -21.05
N ARG A 206 -2.25 4.91 -21.82
CA ARG A 206 -3.26 5.64 -22.59
C ARG A 206 -4.63 5.38 -21.98
N VAL A 207 -5.40 6.43 -21.73
CA VAL A 207 -6.84 6.31 -21.43
C VAL A 207 -7.55 5.81 -22.69
N SER A 208 -7.85 4.51 -22.75
CA SER A 208 -8.44 3.88 -23.94
C SER A 208 -9.97 3.90 -23.96
N GLU A 209 -10.60 4.04 -22.80
CA GLU A 209 -12.06 4.02 -22.64
C GLU A 209 -12.46 4.82 -21.40
N ILE A 210 -13.66 5.43 -21.43
CA ILE A 210 -14.26 6.15 -20.30
C ILE A 210 -15.64 5.54 -20.03
N TYR A 211 -15.80 4.95 -18.85
CA TYR A 211 -17.06 4.34 -18.42
C TYR A 211 -17.98 5.31 -17.68
N ASP A 212 -17.40 6.25 -16.91
CA ASP A 212 -18.12 7.31 -16.22
C ASP A 212 -17.54 8.68 -16.64
N PRO A 213 -18.22 9.40 -17.55
CA PRO A 213 -17.76 10.71 -18.01
C PRO A 213 -17.67 11.77 -16.92
N ALA A 214 -18.54 11.73 -15.90
CA ALA A 214 -18.56 12.73 -14.84
C ALA A 214 -17.36 12.53 -13.89
N ALA A 215 -17.08 11.28 -13.50
CA ALA A 215 -15.91 10.94 -12.70
C ALA A 215 -14.61 11.23 -13.45
N ALA A 216 -14.54 10.86 -14.74
CA ALA A 216 -13.37 11.16 -15.57
C ALA A 216 -13.11 12.67 -15.66
N CYS A 217 -14.14 13.47 -15.89
CA CYS A 217 -14.03 14.93 -15.91
C CYS A 217 -13.53 15.49 -14.57
N ALA A 218 -14.07 15.00 -13.43
CA ALA A 218 -13.61 15.40 -12.10
C ALA A 218 -12.14 15.05 -11.82
N MET A 219 -11.65 13.95 -12.40
CA MET A 219 -10.26 13.51 -12.31
C MET A 219 -9.33 14.17 -13.35
N GLY A 220 -9.87 14.98 -14.27
CA GLY A 220 -9.11 15.58 -15.38
C GLY A 220 -8.64 14.56 -16.42
N LEU A 221 -9.46 13.54 -16.67
CA LEU A 221 -9.21 12.44 -17.60
C LEU A 221 -9.97 12.61 -18.92
N GLU A 222 -9.29 12.35 -20.03
CA GLU A 222 -9.85 12.41 -21.40
C GLU A 222 -9.43 11.20 -22.24
N LEU A 223 -10.24 10.85 -23.25
CA LEU A 223 -9.93 9.74 -24.15
C LEU A 223 -8.63 10.01 -24.93
N ASN A 224 -7.78 8.99 -25.05
CA ASN A 224 -6.45 9.04 -25.66
C ASN A 224 -5.41 9.90 -24.93
N GLN A 225 -5.74 10.44 -23.75
CA GLN A 225 -4.77 11.14 -22.90
C GLN A 225 -3.68 10.17 -22.42
N ALA A 226 -2.44 10.65 -22.35
CA ALA A 226 -1.36 9.95 -21.69
C ALA A 226 -1.39 10.19 -20.18
N VAL A 227 -1.23 9.13 -19.39
CA VAL A 227 -1.09 9.19 -17.93
C VAL A 227 0.14 8.39 -17.49
N ILE A 228 0.67 8.68 -16.30
CA ILE A 228 1.81 7.96 -15.74
C ILE A 228 1.39 7.33 -14.43
N MET A 229 1.53 6.01 -14.34
CA MET A 229 1.31 5.24 -13.13
C MET A 229 2.64 4.90 -12.47
N ILE A 230 2.74 5.13 -11.16
CA ILE A 230 3.90 4.82 -10.33
C ILE A 230 3.45 3.81 -9.28
N HIS A 231 3.98 2.59 -9.34
CA HIS A 231 3.74 1.54 -8.36
C HIS A 231 5.02 1.30 -7.55
N SER A 232 4.99 1.66 -6.27
CA SER A 232 6.09 1.43 -5.32
C SER A 232 5.61 1.51 -3.88
N GLY A 233 6.47 1.10 -2.95
CA GLY A 233 6.16 1.04 -1.51
C GLY A 233 7.28 1.54 -0.61
N SER A 234 7.33 1.00 0.60
CA SER A 234 8.28 1.37 1.65
C SER A 234 9.66 0.74 1.48
N ARG A 235 9.89 0.03 0.36
CA ARG A 235 11.19 -0.53 -0.01
C ARG A 235 11.68 -1.53 1.05
N GLY A 236 12.98 -1.60 1.29
CA GLY A 236 13.54 -2.49 2.31
C GLY A 236 13.15 -2.13 3.75
N LEU A 237 12.62 -0.93 3.99
CA LEU A 237 12.27 -0.46 5.32
C LEU A 237 11.03 -1.15 5.86
N GLY A 238 9.90 -1.13 5.15
CA GLY A 238 8.69 -1.80 5.60
C GLY A 238 8.84 -3.31 5.65
N HIS A 239 9.57 -3.90 4.70
CA HIS A 239 9.86 -5.34 4.73
C HIS A 239 10.61 -5.74 6.00
N GLN A 240 11.60 -4.95 6.42
CA GLN A 240 12.31 -5.20 7.67
C GLN A 240 11.40 -5.01 8.88
N ILE A 241 10.59 -3.95 8.92
CA ILE A 241 9.65 -3.70 10.02
C ILE A 241 8.66 -4.86 10.16
N CYS A 242 8.07 -5.32 9.06
CA CYS A 242 7.17 -6.47 9.07
C CYS A 242 7.87 -7.71 9.66
N GLY A 243 9.06 -8.05 9.15
CA GLY A 243 9.84 -9.20 9.64
C GLY A 243 10.27 -9.08 11.11
N ASP A 244 10.62 -7.88 11.57
CA ASP A 244 11.00 -7.62 12.96
C ASP A 244 9.81 -7.86 13.90
N TYR A 245 8.64 -7.29 13.56
CA TYR A 245 7.45 -7.39 14.40
C TYR A 245 6.75 -8.74 14.32
N LEU A 246 6.85 -9.48 13.21
CA LEU A 246 6.44 -10.88 13.16
C LEU A 246 7.20 -11.70 14.21
N LYS A 247 8.52 -11.55 14.31
CA LYS A 247 9.33 -12.27 15.31
C LYS A 247 8.97 -11.88 16.74
N VAL A 248 8.70 -10.59 16.98
CA VAL A 248 8.26 -10.09 18.30
C VAL A 248 6.92 -10.71 18.68
N MET A 249 5.93 -10.65 17.78
CA MET A 249 4.57 -11.14 18.06
C MET A 249 4.51 -12.66 18.20
N GLN A 250 5.26 -13.42 17.38
CA GLN A 250 5.39 -14.88 17.51
C GLN A 250 5.97 -15.35 18.85
N ARG A 251 6.71 -14.47 19.54
CA ARG A 251 7.33 -14.75 20.85
C ARG A 251 6.61 -14.07 22.01
N SER A 252 5.53 -13.34 21.73
CA SER A 252 4.80 -12.58 22.74
C SER A 252 4.01 -13.50 23.68
N ASN A 253 3.77 -13.04 24.90
CA ASN A 253 2.90 -13.72 25.86
C ASN A 253 1.45 -13.86 25.35
N PHE A 254 1.02 -12.95 24.47
CA PHE A 254 -0.30 -13.07 23.85
C PHE A 254 -0.35 -14.28 22.93
N SER A 255 0.66 -14.45 22.08
CA SER A 255 0.76 -15.59 21.15
C SER A 255 0.80 -16.95 21.85
N SER A 256 1.22 -17.04 23.11
CA SER A 256 1.17 -18.30 23.88
C SER A 256 -0.18 -18.56 24.56
N ARG A 257 -1.08 -17.58 24.56
CA ARG A 257 -2.42 -17.65 25.17
C ARG A 257 -3.55 -17.79 24.16
N ILE A 258 -3.25 -17.63 22.88
CA ILE A 258 -4.21 -17.81 21.80
C ILE A 258 -3.82 -19.02 20.95
N ASP A 259 -4.81 -19.75 20.48
CA ASP A 259 -4.60 -20.80 19.49
C ASP A 259 -4.73 -20.17 18.10
N LEU A 260 -3.63 -20.15 17.35
CA LEU A 260 -3.59 -19.65 15.99
C LEU A 260 -3.54 -20.83 15.03
N PRO A 261 -4.46 -20.93 14.05
CA PRO A 261 -4.46 -22.03 13.09
C PRO A 261 -3.22 -22.00 12.18
N ASP A 262 -2.56 -20.85 12.07
CA ASP A 262 -1.32 -20.67 11.33
C ASP A 262 -0.36 -19.73 12.08
N ARG A 263 0.92 -20.12 12.18
CA ARG A 263 1.98 -19.30 12.80
C ARG A 263 2.27 -18.00 12.04
N GLN A 264 1.87 -17.94 10.77
CA GLN A 264 1.94 -16.74 9.94
C GLN A 264 0.92 -15.66 10.35
N LEU A 265 -0.14 -16.02 11.09
CA LEU A 265 -1.13 -15.09 11.67
C LEU A 265 -0.66 -14.43 12.98
N ALA A 266 0.65 -14.39 13.21
CA ALA A 266 1.20 -13.74 14.39
C ALA A 266 0.64 -12.32 14.57
N CYS A 267 0.12 -12.05 15.75
CA CYS A 267 -0.59 -10.82 16.06
C CYS A 267 -0.44 -10.45 17.54
N ALA A 268 -0.85 -9.24 17.90
CA ALA A 268 -0.97 -8.79 19.28
C ALA A 268 -2.18 -7.86 19.41
N PRO A 269 -2.81 -7.72 20.60
CA PRO A 269 -3.84 -6.72 20.83
C PRO A 269 -3.29 -5.33 20.51
N LEU A 270 -4.05 -4.48 19.84
CA LEU A 270 -3.55 -3.16 19.44
C LEU A 270 -3.05 -2.35 20.64
N ASN A 271 -3.76 -2.45 21.77
CA ASN A 271 -3.44 -1.73 23.00
C ASN A 271 -2.24 -2.28 23.80
N SER A 272 -1.72 -3.45 23.43
CA SER A 272 -0.53 -4.04 24.05
C SER A 272 0.76 -3.26 23.71
N PRO A 273 1.84 -3.40 24.50
CA PRO A 273 3.13 -2.81 24.18
C PRO A 273 3.65 -3.20 22.78
N GLU A 274 3.48 -4.46 22.37
CA GLU A 274 3.88 -4.97 21.05
C GLU A 274 3.02 -4.39 19.94
N GLY A 275 1.69 -4.32 20.13
CA GLY A 275 0.74 -3.75 19.17
C GLY A 275 0.99 -2.27 18.92
N LYS A 276 1.12 -1.47 19.98
CA LYS A 276 1.43 -0.03 19.90
C LYS A 276 2.77 0.24 19.20
N ARG A 277 3.78 -0.58 19.50
CA ARG A 277 5.10 -0.47 18.87
C ARG A 277 5.05 -0.79 17.38
N TYR A 278 4.38 -1.90 17.01
CA TYR A 278 4.21 -2.25 15.61
C TYR A 278 3.43 -1.18 14.86
N TYR A 279 2.30 -0.72 15.39
CA TYR A 279 1.50 0.34 14.76
C TYR A 279 2.34 1.59 14.51
N GLY A 280 3.05 2.11 15.52
CA GLY A 280 3.88 3.30 15.33
C GLY A 280 5.04 3.10 14.33
N ALA A 281 5.62 1.90 14.25
CA ALA A 281 6.64 1.57 13.25
C ALA A 281 6.05 1.38 11.84
N MET A 282 4.86 0.78 11.74
CA MET A 282 4.13 0.62 10.48
C MET A 282 3.77 2.00 9.91
N VAL A 283 3.27 2.93 10.74
CA VAL A 283 2.98 4.30 10.31
C VAL A 283 4.25 5.01 9.80
N CYS A 284 5.42 4.80 10.43
CA CYS A 284 6.69 5.29 9.88
C CYS A 284 6.96 4.75 8.46
N ALA A 285 6.68 3.47 8.20
CA ALA A 285 6.84 2.86 6.88
C ALA A 285 5.81 3.39 5.86
N VAL A 286 4.57 3.61 6.29
CA VAL A 286 3.51 4.24 5.49
C VAL A 286 3.94 5.62 5.01
N ASN A 287 4.36 6.48 5.93
CA ASN A 287 4.81 7.84 5.61
C ASN A 287 6.06 7.84 4.71
N TYR A 288 6.99 6.93 4.96
CA TYR A 288 8.15 6.73 4.10
C TYR A 288 7.75 6.32 2.66
N ALA A 289 6.78 5.43 2.50
CA ALA A 289 6.33 4.96 1.18
C ALA A 289 5.66 6.08 0.36
N MET A 290 4.80 6.89 0.99
CA MET A 290 4.17 8.05 0.35
C MET A 290 5.22 9.09 -0.07
N VAL A 291 6.23 9.34 0.79
CA VAL A 291 7.39 10.17 0.43
C VAL A 291 8.17 9.59 -0.75
N ASN A 292 8.36 8.27 -0.78
CA ASN A 292 9.05 7.60 -1.88
C ASN A 292 8.31 7.80 -3.22
N ARG A 293 6.99 7.54 -3.26
CA ARG A 293 6.17 7.77 -4.46
C ARG A 293 6.13 9.23 -4.87
N HIS A 294 6.10 10.15 -3.91
CA HIS A 294 6.16 11.60 -4.17
C HIS A 294 7.48 12.05 -4.78
N CYS A 295 8.61 11.55 -4.27
CA CYS A 295 9.92 11.80 -4.85
C CYS A 295 10.05 11.18 -6.26
N LEU A 296 9.51 9.97 -6.49
CA LEU A 296 9.46 9.36 -7.83
C LEU A 296 8.65 10.22 -8.81
N ALA A 297 7.51 10.75 -8.39
CA ALA A 297 6.70 11.66 -9.20
C ALA A 297 7.45 12.95 -9.57
N HIS A 298 8.25 13.49 -8.64
CA HIS A 298 9.14 14.61 -8.95
C HIS A 298 10.14 14.25 -10.06
N TRP A 299 10.80 13.09 -9.98
CA TRP A 299 11.74 12.66 -11.01
C TRP A 299 11.08 12.37 -12.36
N VAL A 300 9.86 11.84 -12.36
CA VAL A 300 9.01 11.72 -13.57
C VAL A 300 8.80 13.11 -14.18
N ARG A 301 8.37 14.09 -13.37
CA ARG A 301 8.18 15.48 -13.84
C ARG A 301 9.44 16.06 -14.48
N ARG A 302 10.61 15.91 -13.83
CA ARG A 302 11.90 16.39 -14.38
C ARG A 302 12.26 15.69 -15.69
N SER A 303 12.02 14.39 -15.82
CA SER A 303 12.24 13.65 -17.07
C SER A 303 11.35 14.14 -18.20
N TRP A 304 10.08 14.47 -17.92
CA TRP A 304 9.17 15.00 -18.94
C TRP A 304 9.57 16.40 -19.38
N GLU A 305 9.97 17.27 -18.45
CA GLU A 305 10.45 18.61 -18.80
C GLU A 305 11.66 18.58 -19.73
N ALA A 306 12.61 17.68 -19.48
CA ALA A 306 13.81 17.51 -20.30
C ALA A 306 13.44 17.14 -21.76
N VAL A 307 12.46 16.24 -21.94
CA VAL A 307 12.05 15.75 -23.25
C VAL A 307 11.16 16.73 -24.01
N PHE A 308 10.24 17.41 -23.32
CA PHE A 308 9.24 18.26 -23.97
C PHE A 308 9.61 19.75 -23.98
N GLY A 309 10.66 20.17 -23.25
CA GLY A 309 11.10 21.57 -23.20
C GLY A 309 10.06 22.52 -22.60
N LYS A 310 9.08 21.98 -21.86
CA LYS A 310 8.00 22.70 -21.18
C LYS A 310 8.04 22.33 -19.71
N SER A 311 7.72 23.28 -18.82
CA SER A 311 7.61 22.98 -17.40
C SER A 311 6.53 21.92 -17.13
N ASP A 312 6.70 21.15 -16.07
CA ASP A 312 5.76 20.13 -15.60
C ASP A 312 4.33 20.67 -15.41
N ARG A 313 4.20 21.92 -14.96
CA ARG A 313 2.94 22.68 -14.88
C ARG A 313 2.26 22.90 -16.24
N LYS A 314 3.04 23.17 -17.29
CA LYS A 314 2.53 23.39 -18.65
C LYS A 314 2.20 22.08 -19.37
N LEU A 315 2.81 20.98 -18.94
CA LEU A 315 2.49 19.62 -19.36
C LEU A 315 1.35 19.01 -18.53
N ASP A 316 0.86 19.77 -17.55
CA ASP A 316 -0.23 19.38 -16.65
C ASP A 316 0.01 18.04 -15.94
N LEU A 317 1.23 17.86 -15.43
CA LEU A 317 1.66 16.67 -14.66
C LEU A 317 1.10 16.64 -13.24
N GLY A 318 -0.20 16.93 -13.12
CA GLY A 318 -0.95 16.93 -11.87
C GLY A 318 -1.20 15.53 -11.33
N LEU A 319 -1.26 15.41 -10.01
CA LEU A 319 -1.62 14.17 -9.34
C LEU A 319 -3.15 13.96 -9.43
N ILE A 320 -3.57 12.79 -9.92
CA ILE A 320 -4.97 12.37 -9.84
C ILE A 320 -5.24 11.87 -8.42
N TYR A 321 -4.53 10.82 -8.01
CA TYR A 321 -4.58 10.31 -6.65
C TYR A 321 -3.37 9.41 -6.35
N ASP A 322 -3.08 9.23 -5.06
CA ASP A 322 -2.12 8.27 -4.52
C ASP A 322 -2.79 7.46 -3.39
N VAL A 323 -2.80 6.13 -3.52
CA VAL A 323 -3.46 5.20 -2.61
C VAL A 323 -2.57 4.02 -2.25
N SER A 324 -2.59 3.61 -0.98
CA SER A 324 -1.91 2.40 -0.49
C SER A 324 -2.81 1.17 -0.61
N HIS A 325 -2.24 -0.01 -0.89
CA HIS A 325 -2.97 -1.29 -0.88
C HIS A 325 -2.47 -2.30 0.16
N ASN A 326 -1.43 -1.95 0.94
CA ASN A 326 -0.89 -2.77 2.03
C ASN A 326 -0.82 -1.90 3.31
N ILE A 327 -1.92 -1.76 4.05
CA ILE A 327 -1.98 -0.85 5.20
C ILE A 327 -3.02 -1.31 6.22
N ALA A 328 -2.80 -1.03 7.51
CA ALA A 328 -3.84 -1.07 8.53
C ALA A 328 -4.17 0.36 8.97
N LYS A 329 -5.45 0.68 9.07
CA LYS A 329 -5.96 2.01 9.40
C LYS A 329 -6.96 1.93 10.54
N ILE A 330 -6.99 2.98 11.36
CA ILE A 330 -8.04 3.19 12.35
C ILE A 330 -9.12 4.01 11.65
N GLU A 331 -10.32 3.46 11.55
CA GLU A 331 -11.44 4.04 10.82
C GLU A 331 -12.72 3.86 11.61
N SER A 332 -13.67 4.78 11.43
CA SER A 332 -15.03 4.64 11.96
C SER A 332 -15.93 4.03 10.89
N HIS A 333 -16.62 2.95 11.24
CA HIS A 333 -17.50 2.21 10.34
C HIS A 333 -18.86 2.03 11.02
N ASP A 334 -19.94 2.18 10.25
CA ASP A 334 -21.29 1.89 10.73
C ASP A 334 -21.52 0.36 10.75
N ILE A 335 -21.66 -0.21 11.95
CA ILE A 335 -21.93 -1.62 12.18
C ILE A 335 -23.38 -1.77 12.65
N GLY A 336 -24.30 -1.87 11.69
CA GLY A 336 -25.72 -2.14 11.99
C GLY A 336 -26.45 -0.97 12.65
N GLY A 337 -26.08 0.27 12.34
CA GLY A 337 -26.62 1.51 12.89
C GLY A 337 -25.86 2.08 14.10
N LEU A 338 -24.70 1.52 14.42
CA LEU A 338 -23.82 1.95 15.52
C LEU A 338 -22.47 2.36 14.90
N VAL A 339 -22.07 3.62 15.13
CA VAL A 339 -20.77 4.17 14.72
C VAL A 339 -19.80 4.10 15.88
#